data_AF-A0A938TES0-F1
#
_entry.id   AF-A0A938TES0-F1
#
_cell.length_a   1.000
_cell.length_b   1.000
_cell.length_c   1.000
_cell.angle_alpha   90.00
_cell.angle_beta   90.00
_cell.angle_gamma   90.00
#
_symmetry.space_group_name_H-M   'P 1'
#
loop_
_entity.id
_entity.type
_entity.pdbx_description
1 polymer ?
#
loop_
_entity_poly.entity_id
_entity_poly.type
_entity_poly.pdbx_seq_one_letter_code
_entity_poly.pdbx_strand_id
1 'polypeptide(L)' 'MKKKIILFFVIVSLIISNSCNSPTEPEPIYKDPLTMTWTVDTLEYPDAFQTTLSSIWGSSPNDVYAVGHSE' A
#
# COMPACT_ATOMS: atom_id res chain seq x y z
N MET A 1 -35.11 37.60 10.28
CA MET A 1 -34.77 36.47 9.38
C MET A 1 -33.34 36.52 8.86
N LYS A 2 -32.89 37.63 8.26
CA LYS A 2 -31.53 37.78 7.70
C LYS A 2 -30.39 37.48 8.70
N LYS A 3 -30.50 37.94 9.96
CA LYS A 3 -29.50 37.63 11.02
C LYS A 3 -29.44 36.15 11.42
N LYS A 4 -30.58 35.43 11.39
CA LYS A 4 -30.62 33.98 11.68
C LYS A 4 -29.99 33.17 10.55
N ILE A 5 -30.16 33.61 9.31
CA ILE A 5 -29.52 33.01 8.12
C ILE A 5 -28.02 33.23 8.16
N ILE A 6 -27.54 34.45 8.45
CA ILE A 6 -26.11 34.73 8.58
C ILE A 6 -25.49 33.90 9.71
N LEU A 7 -26.16 33.81 10.86
CA LEU A 7 -25.69 32.99 11.99
C LEU A 7 -25.59 31.51 11.62
N PHE A 8 -26.56 30.99 10.87
CA PHE A 8 -26.54 29.62 10.37
C PHE A 8 -25.33 29.35 9.47
N PHE A 9 -25.02 30.25 8.52
CA PHE A 9 -23.86 30.11 7.65
C PHE A 9 -22.53 30.18 8.42
N VAL A 10 -22.42 31.04 9.43
CA VAL A 10 -21.23 31.12 10.28
C VAL A 10 -21.03 29.83 11.07
N ILE A 11 -22.10 29.27 11.64
CA ILE A 11 -22.04 28.00 12.39
C ILE A 11 -21.63 26.84 11.47
N VAL A 12 -22.23 26.75 10.28
CA VAL A 12 -21.90 25.70 9.31
C VAL A 12 -20.44 25.81 8.85
N SER A 13 -19.95 27.03 8.56
CA SER A 13 -18.56 27.26 8.21
C SER A 13 -17.61 26.84 9.33
N LEU A 14 -17.93 27.12 10.59
CA LEU A 14 -17.10 26.76 11.73
C LEU A 14 -17.02 25.23 11.92
N ILE A 15 -18.11 24.51 11.67
CA ILE A 15 -18.16 23.04 11.74
C ILE A 15 -17.28 22.41 10.66
N ILE A 16 -17.36 22.92 9.42
CA ILE A 16 -16.57 22.37 8.29
C ILE A 16 -15.06 22.61 8.53
N SER A 17 -14.67 23.77 9.06
CA SER A 17 -13.26 24.09 9.35
C SER A 17 -12.61 23.18 10.40
N ASN A 18 -13.39 22.64 11.34
CA ASN A 18 -12.89 21.75 12.39
C ASN A 18 -13.00 20.26 12.01
N SER A 19 -13.56 19.94 10.83
CA SER A 19 -13.84 18.56 10.40
C SER A 19 -12.72 17.92 9.56
N CYS A 20 -11.56 18.57 9.40
CA CYS A 20 -10.39 18.00 8.73
C CYS A 20 -9.33 17.58 9.75
N ASN A 21 -9.54 16.44 10.37
CA ASN A 21 -8.47 15.59 10.89
C ASN A 21 -8.98 14.16 10.74
N SER A 22 -8.69 13.54 9.60
CA SER A 22 -9.01 12.12 9.38
C SER A 22 -7.91 11.31 10.07
N PRO A 23 -8.13 10.66 11.24
CA PRO A 23 -7.11 9.89 11.93
C PRO A 23 -7.18 8.41 11.54
N THR A 24 -7.91 8.07 10.48
CA THR A 24 -8.32 6.70 10.14
C THR A 24 -7.36 5.96 9.22
N GLU A 25 -6.14 6.49 8.99
CA GLU A 25 -5.13 5.70 8.31
C GLU A 25 -4.75 4.52 9.23
N PRO A 26 -4.99 3.26 8.80
CA PRO A 26 -4.62 2.10 9.61
C PRO A 26 -3.12 2.16 9.88
N GLU A 27 -2.70 1.87 11.11
CA GLU A 27 -1.27 1.76 11.41
C GLU A 27 -0.61 0.79 10.41
N PRO A 28 0.55 1.16 9.84
CA PRO A 28 1.24 0.31 8.89
C PRO A 28 1.52 -1.04 9.55
N ILE A 29 1.01 -2.12 8.96
CA ILE A 29 1.20 -3.48 9.48
C ILE A 29 2.69 -3.82 9.38
N TYR A 30 3.41 -3.68 10.49
CA TYR A 30 4.79 -4.12 10.60
C TYR A 30 4.79 -5.63 10.85
N LYS A 31 5.24 -6.41 9.85
CA LYS A 31 5.45 -7.85 10.03
C LYS A 31 6.73 -8.06 10.83
N ASP A 32 6.62 -8.70 12.00
CA ASP A 32 7.80 -9.09 12.78
C ASP A 32 8.65 -10.06 11.95
N PRO A 33 9.92 -9.71 11.65
CA PRO A 33 10.83 -10.58 10.90
C PRO A 33 10.97 -11.99 11.49
N LEU A 34 10.82 -12.13 12.81
CA LEU A 34 10.91 -13.41 13.52
C LEU A 34 9.70 -14.32 13.28
N THR A 35 8.58 -13.75 12.81
CA THR A 35 7.33 -14.48 12.55
C THR A 35 7.07 -14.70 11.05
N MET A 36 7.95 -14.21 10.17
CA MET A 36 7.80 -14.39 8.73
C MET A 36 7.96 -15.88 8.36
N THR A 37 6.88 -16.48 7.88
CA THR A 37 6.89 -17.82 7.30
C THR A 37 7.12 -17.71 5.80
N TRP A 38 8.16 -18.38 5.31
CA TRP A 38 8.45 -18.47 3.89
C TRP A 38 7.84 -19.73 3.31
N THR A 39 7.07 -19.59 2.24
CA THR A 39 6.64 -20.70 1.40
C THR A 39 7.59 -20.81 0.22
N VAL A 40 8.08 -22.02 -0.06
CA VAL A 40 8.83 -22.27 -1.28
C VAL A 40 7.86 -22.27 -2.44
N ASP A 41 8.09 -21.39 -3.40
CA ASP A 41 7.40 -21.38 -4.68
C ASP A 41 8.42 -21.68 -5.79
N THR A 42 7.98 -22.39 -6.84
CA THR A 42 8.83 -22.74 -7.97
C THR A 42 8.47 -21.85 -9.14
N LEU A 43 9.39 -20.99 -9.55
CA LEU A 43 9.24 -20.18 -10.75
C LEU A 43 9.51 -21.08 -11.97
N GLU A 44 8.45 -21.60 -12.57
CA GLU A 44 8.51 -22.40 -13.80
C GLU A 44 8.55 -21.48 -15.02
N TYR A 45 9.52 -21.72 -15.91
CA TYR A 45 9.55 -21.12 -17.24
C TYR A 45 9.22 -22.21 -18.27
N PRO A 46 8.04 -22.16 -18.91
CA PRO A 46 7.64 -23.18 -19.87
C PRO A 46 8.68 -23.36 -20.97
N ASP A 47 8.90 -24.61 -21.37
CA ASP A 47 9.82 -25.02 -22.44
C ASP A 47 11.32 -24.83 -22.14
N ALA A 48 11.70 -24.24 -20.99
CA ALA A 48 13.09 -24.21 -20.55
C ALA A 48 13.45 -25.52 -19.83
N PHE A 49 14.51 -26.21 -20.29
CA PHE A 49 15.03 -27.39 -19.59
C PHE A 49 15.90 -27.00 -18.39
N GLN A 50 16.32 -25.74 -18.30
CA GLN A 50 17.01 -25.18 -17.15
C GLN A 50 16.58 -23.73 -16.91
N THR A 51 16.23 -23.40 -15.67
CA THR A 51 15.99 -22.01 -15.23
C THR A 51 16.87 -21.71 -14.02
N THR A 52 17.76 -20.71 -14.15
CA THR A 52 18.67 -20.28 -13.08
C THR A 52 18.43 -18.81 -12.77
N LEU A 53 18.04 -18.47 -11.55
CA LEU A 53 17.88 -17.09 -11.10
C LEU A 53 19.17 -16.57 -10.48
N SER A 54 19.61 -15.38 -10.90
CA SER A 54 20.88 -14.77 -10.48
C SER A 54 20.69 -13.55 -9.59
N SER A 55 19.57 -12.83 -9.71
CA SER A 55 19.29 -11.65 -8.89
C SER A 55 17.79 -11.32 -8.83
N ILE A 56 17.40 -10.55 -7.82
CA ILE A 56 16.03 -10.04 -7.59
C ILE A 56 16.09 -8.60 -7.06
N TRP A 57 15.19 -7.74 -7.53
CA TRP A 57 14.98 -6.38 -7.02
C TRP A 57 13.49 -5.98 -7.10
N GLY A 58 13.08 -4.90 -6.42
CA GLY A 58 11.71 -4.41 -6.48
C GLY A 58 11.60 -2.91 -6.26
N SER A 59 10.59 -2.29 -6.89
CA SER A 59 10.28 -0.85 -6.75
C SER A 59 9.18 -0.60 -5.71
N SER A 60 8.33 -1.60 -5.48
CA SER A 60 7.22 -1.59 -4.52
C SER A 60 6.85 -3.02 -4.12
N PRO A 61 5.99 -3.25 -3.09
CA PRO A 61 5.58 -4.60 -2.68
C PRO A 61 4.92 -5.45 -3.77
N ASN A 62 4.42 -4.83 -4.84
CA ASN A 62 3.75 -5.50 -5.95
C ASN A 62 4.51 -5.41 -7.28
N ASP A 63 5.68 -4.78 -7.30
CA ASP A 63 6.48 -4.59 -8.51
C ASP A 63 7.91 -5.09 -8.27
N VAL A 64 8.12 -6.35 -8.65
CA VAL A 64 9.32 -7.14 -8.38
C VAL A 64 9.83 -7.75 -9.68
N TYR A 65 11.14 -7.73 -9.85
CA TYR A 65 11.84 -8.21 -11.03
C TYR A 65 12.87 -9.26 -10.60
N ALA A 66 12.97 -10.33 -11.39
CA ALA A 66 14.00 -11.35 -11.24
C ALA A 66 14.74 -11.52 -12.57
N VAL A 67 16.05 -11.77 -12.51
CA VAL A 67 16.90 -12.00 -13.69
C VAL A 67 17.72 -13.26 -13.53
N GLY A 68 18.12 -13.81 -14.67
CA GLY A 68 18.88 -15.03 -14.70
C GLY A 68 19.01 -15.58 -16.12
N HIS A 69 19.10 -16.90 -16.22
CA HIS A 69 19.34 -17.62 -17.45
C HIS A 69 18.31 -18.74 -17.62
N SER A 70 17.75 -18.85 -18.82
CA SER A 70 16.86 -19.92 -19.24
C SER A 70 17.38 -20.53 -20.53
N GLU A 71 17.45 -21.85 -20.58
CA GLU A 71 17.86 -22.64 -21.76
C GLU A 71 16.74 -23.54 -22.25
#